data_AF-L5LJC5-F1
#
_entry.id   AF-L5LJC5-F1
#
_cell.length_a   1.000
_cell.length_b   1.000
_cell.length_c   1.000
_cell.angle_alpha   90.00
_cell.angle_beta   90.00
_cell.angle_gamma   90.00
#
_symmetry.space_group_name_H-M   'P 1'
#
loop_
_entity.id
_entity.type
_entity.pdbx_description
1 polymer ?
#
loop_
_entity_poly.entity_id
_entity_poly.type
_entity_poly.pdbx_seq_one_letter_code
_entity_poly.pdbx_strand_id
1 'polypeptide(L)'
;MMVLTVPSAHFLEQLKSECHFSNGTERVRYLQRYIHNGQEDVRFDSDVGEYHAVTELGRPDAEAWNSQKDSLEQKRAEVDTFCREAYRVLDGFLVHRQTEPTVTVYPSKTQRLQHHNLLVCSVNGFYPGHIESKVLSGASGFVLGLLFLGAGLLIYFRAQKGHSGLQPTGNTL
;
A
#
# COMPACT_ATOMS: atom_id res chain seq x y z
N MET A 1 -35.06 -40.01 34.30
CA MET A 1 -34.39 -38.78 34.77
C MET A 1 -33.58 -38.26 33.58
N MET A 2 -34.03 -37.17 32.95
CA MET A 2 -33.38 -36.61 31.75
C MET A 2 -32.38 -35.55 32.21
N VAL A 3 -31.08 -35.81 32.06
CA VAL A 3 -30.05 -34.82 32.35
C VAL A 3 -30.03 -33.84 31.17
N LEU A 4 -30.64 -32.67 31.36
CA LEU A 4 -30.45 -31.56 30.44
C LEU A 4 -29.07 -30.97 30.69
N THR A 5 -28.13 -31.25 29.78
CA THR A 5 -26.86 -30.52 29.74
C THR A 5 -27.15 -29.12 29.25
N VAL A 6 -27.22 -28.14 30.16
CA VAL A 6 -27.27 -26.73 29.78
C VAL A 6 -25.90 -26.37 29.20
N PRO A 7 -25.79 -25.94 27.93
CA PRO A 7 -24.51 -25.51 27.39
C PRO A 7 -23.98 -24.33 28.21
N SER A 8 -22.67 -24.35 28.50
CA SER A 8 -22.02 -23.27 29.25
C SER A 8 -22.21 -21.95 28.50
N ALA A 9 -22.64 -20.91 29.21
CA ALA A 9 -22.70 -19.57 28.63
C ALA A 9 -21.29 -19.14 28.21
N HIS A 10 -21.16 -18.63 26.99
CA HIS A 10 -19.91 -18.12 26.43
C HIS A 10 -20.10 -16.64 26.09
N PHE A 11 -19.25 -15.79 26.66
CA PHE A 11 -19.24 -14.36 26.40
C PHE A 11 -17.86 -13.98 25.85
N LEU A 12 -17.84 -13.16 24.80
CA LEU A 12 -16.63 -12.65 24.18
C LEU A 12 -16.67 -11.12 24.18
N GLU A 13 -15.69 -10.51 24.83
CA GLU A 13 -15.44 -9.06 24.78
C GLU A 13 -14.21 -8.79 23.93
N GLN A 14 -14.29 -7.85 23.00
CA GLN A 14 -13.17 -7.45 22.16
C GLN A 14 -13.00 -5.93 22.15
N LEU A 15 -11.76 -5.49 22.33
CA LEU A 15 -11.33 -4.12 22.15
C LEU A 15 -10.45 -4.04 20.90
N LYS A 16 -10.81 -3.19 19.94
CA LYS A 16 -10.00 -2.95 18.74
C LYS A 16 -9.53 -1.50 18.69
N SER A 17 -8.21 -1.32 18.62
CA SER A 17 -7.56 -0.03 18.37
C SER A 17 -7.08 -0.03 16.92
N GLU A 18 -7.74 0.72 16.06
CA GLU A 18 -7.47 0.76 14.62
C GLU A 18 -6.90 2.12 14.23
N CYS A 19 -5.89 2.11 13.37
CA CYS A 19 -5.29 3.30 12.77
C CYS A 19 -5.40 3.20 11.25
N HIS A 20 -6.18 4.08 10.64
CA HIS A 20 -6.43 4.11 9.20
C HIS A 20 -5.58 5.23 8.60
N PHE A 21 -4.62 4.84 7.75
CA PHE A 21 -3.65 5.75 7.14
C PHE A 21 -4.02 6.02 5.68
N SER A 22 -3.97 7.28 5.25
CA SER A 22 -4.19 7.69 3.87
C SER A 22 -3.15 8.72 3.45
N ASN A 23 -2.60 8.52 2.26
CA ASN A 23 -1.46 9.27 1.73
C ASN A 23 -0.26 9.26 2.71
N GLY A 24 0.26 8.07 3.01
CA GLY A 24 1.27 7.87 4.04
C GLY A 24 0.71 8.20 5.43
N THR A 25 1.31 9.17 6.11
CA THR A 25 0.80 9.65 7.41
C THR A 25 0.06 10.98 7.28
N GLU A 26 -0.19 11.54 6.10
CA GLU A 26 -0.85 12.86 6.02
C GLU A 26 -2.22 12.86 6.73
N ARG A 27 -3.07 11.89 6.41
CA ARG A 27 -4.37 11.69 7.04
C ARG A 27 -4.37 10.40 7.85
N VAL A 28 -4.66 10.53 9.13
CA VAL A 28 -4.69 9.40 10.08
C VAL A 28 -5.99 9.48 10.86
N ARG A 29 -6.77 8.40 10.83
CA ARG A 29 -7.99 8.26 11.62
C ARG A 29 -7.81 7.13 12.63
N TYR A 30 -8.03 7.45 13.89
CA TYR A 30 -7.99 6.50 14.99
C TYR A 30 -9.40 6.09 15.40
N LEU A 31 -9.63 4.78 15.51
CA LEU A 31 -10.88 4.20 16.00
C LEU A 31 -10.60 3.29 17.19
N GLN A 32 -11.34 3.48 18.28
CA GLN A 32 -11.40 2.52 19.39
C GLN A 32 -12.79 1.88 19.41
N ARG A 33 -12.90 0.58 19.13
CA ARG A 33 -14.18 -0.15 19.09
C ARG A 33 -14.30 -1.12 20.25
N TYR A 34 -15.46 -1.14 20.89
CA TYR A 34 -15.85 -2.08 21.94
C TYR A 34 -16.91 -3.03 21.37
N ILE A 35 -16.63 -4.32 21.39
CA ILE A 35 -17.43 -5.34 20.68
C ILE A 35 -17.78 -6.48 21.64
N HIS A 36 -19.05 -6.62 21.95
CA HIS A 36 -19.62 -7.70 22.74
C HIS A 36 -20.22 -8.78 21.84
N ASN A 37 -19.72 -10.01 21.92
CA ASN A 37 -20.20 -11.18 21.15
C ASN A 37 -20.34 -10.91 19.62
N GLY A 38 -19.44 -10.09 19.08
CA GLY A 38 -19.44 -9.69 17.66
C GLY A 38 -20.31 -8.47 17.33
N GLN A 39 -21.05 -7.93 18.29
CA GLN A 39 -21.81 -6.68 18.16
C GLN A 39 -20.99 -5.51 18.70
N GLU A 40 -20.74 -4.49 17.88
CA GLU A 40 -20.06 -3.26 18.30
C GLU A 40 -21.04 -2.38 19.09
N ASP A 41 -20.73 -2.08 20.35
CA ASP A 41 -21.62 -1.32 21.23
C ASP A 41 -21.24 0.15 21.35
N VAL A 42 -19.95 0.44 21.46
CA VAL A 42 -19.40 1.81 21.58
C VAL A 42 -18.17 1.96 20.71
N ARG A 43 -18.02 3.15 20.12
CA ARG A 43 -16.85 3.52 19.33
C ARG A 43 -16.37 4.93 19.63
N PHE A 44 -15.08 5.11 19.89
CA PHE A 44 -14.42 6.40 19.71
C PHE A 44 -13.97 6.56 18.27
N ASP A 45 -14.20 7.74 17.70
CA ASP A 45 -13.76 8.09 16.35
C ASP A 45 -13.03 9.42 16.38
N SER A 46 -11.76 9.45 15.97
CA SER A 46 -10.95 10.68 16.00
C SER A 46 -11.49 11.79 15.10
N ASP A 47 -12.19 11.45 14.02
CA ASP A 47 -12.78 12.44 13.12
C ASP A 47 -13.96 13.18 13.78
N VAL A 48 -14.63 12.52 14.73
CA VAL A 48 -15.71 13.08 15.54
C VAL A 48 -15.17 13.67 16.85
N GLY A 49 -14.16 13.03 17.43
CA GLY A 49 -13.49 13.44 18.66
C GLY A 49 -14.20 13.00 19.94
N GLU A 50 -15.16 12.09 19.87
CA GLU A 50 -15.87 11.57 21.05
C GLU A 50 -16.35 10.12 20.87
N TYR A 51 -16.82 9.51 21.97
CA TYR A 51 -17.43 8.19 21.95
C TYR A 51 -18.88 8.26 21.46
N HIS A 52 -19.22 7.36 20.54
CA HIS A 52 -20.56 7.19 20.01
C HIS A 52 -21.07 5.79 20.35
N ALA A 53 -22.27 5.73 20.91
CA ALA A 53 -22.98 4.47 21.13
C ALA A 53 -23.51 3.93 19.80
N VAL A 54 -22.95 2.81 19.34
CA VAL A 54 -23.38 2.13 18.11
C VAL A 54 -24.67 1.36 18.35
N THR A 55 -24.88 0.89 19.59
CA THR A 55 -26.11 0.22 20.05
C THR A 55 -26.66 0.92 21.28
N GLU A 56 -27.92 0.62 21.62
CA GLU A 56 -28.55 1.10 22.85
C GLU A 56 -27.81 0.67 24.12
N LEU A 57 -27.16 -0.52 24.09
CA LEU A 57 -26.38 -1.04 25.20
C LEU A 57 -25.19 -0.14 25.53
N GLY A 58 -24.57 0.46 24.51
CA GLY A 58 -23.41 1.33 24.65
C GLY A 58 -23.71 2.76 25.07
N ARG A 59 -24.98 3.19 25.11
CA ARG A 59 -25.36 4.56 25.49
C ARG A 59 -24.80 5.00 26.86
N PRO A 60 -24.99 4.26 27.96
CA PRO A 60 -24.46 4.66 29.26
C PRO A 60 -22.94 4.82 29.26
N ASP A 61 -22.23 3.94 28.57
CA ASP A 61 -20.76 4.00 28.47
C ASP A 61 -20.30 5.22 27.66
N ALA A 62 -20.93 5.49 26.51
CA ALA A 62 -20.61 6.66 25.70
C ALA A 62 -20.85 7.97 26.47
N GLU A 63 -21.98 8.09 27.18
CA GLU A 63 -22.28 9.26 28.02
C GLU A 63 -21.27 9.42 29.16
N ALA A 64 -20.97 8.33 29.87
CA ALA A 64 -20.01 8.33 30.98
C ALA A 64 -18.60 8.69 30.53
N TRP A 65 -18.12 8.15 29.40
CA TRP A 65 -16.78 8.42 28.90
C TRP A 65 -16.65 9.81 28.28
N ASN A 66 -17.68 10.32 27.61
CA ASN A 66 -17.69 11.69 27.06
C ASN A 66 -17.75 12.79 28.14
N SER A 67 -18.21 12.43 29.34
CA SER A 67 -18.20 13.33 30.50
C SER A 67 -16.78 13.54 31.06
N GLN A 68 -15.87 12.59 30.85
CA GLN A 68 -14.49 12.63 31.33
C GLN A 68 -13.57 13.34 30.32
N LYS A 69 -13.42 14.65 30.49
CA LYS A 69 -12.69 15.49 29.52
C LYS A 69 -11.22 15.13 29.36
N ASP A 70 -10.51 14.89 30.45
CA ASP A 70 -9.08 14.54 30.41
C ASP A 70 -8.84 13.25 29.61
N SER A 71 -9.67 12.22 29.82
CA SER A 71 -9.58 10.96 29.07
C SER A 71 -9.96 11.11 27.60
N LEU A 72 -10.92 11.99 27.29
CA LEU A 72 -11.32 12.28 25.91
C LEU A 72 -10.22 13.02 25.15
N GLU A 73 -9.55 13.97 25.79
CA GLU A 73 -8.39 14.67 25.23
C GLU A 73 -7.22 13.72 24.99
N GLN A 74 -6.93 12.83 25.94
CA GLN A 74 -5.93 11.78 25.73
C GLN A 74 -6.29 10.91 24.53
N LYS A 75 -7.56 10.52 24.38
CA LYS A 75 -8.01 9.69 23.25
C LYS A 75 -7.92 10.40 21.90
N ARG A 76 -8.12 11.72 21.86
CA ARG A 76 -7.89 12.53 20.65
C ARG A 76 -6.41 12.56 20.28
N ALA A 77 -5.52 12.59 21.27
CA ALA A 77 -4.07 12.60 21.06
C ALA A 77 -3.51 11.26 20.51
N GLU A 78 -4.25 10.15 20.64
CA GLU A 78 -3.82 8.81 20.15
C GLU A 78 -3.51 8.78 18.65
N VAL A 79 -4.11 9.68 17.87
CA VAL A 79 -3.78 9.84 16.44
C VAL A 79 -2.28 10.08 16.26
N ASP A 80 -1.70 10.94 17.09
CA ASP A 80 -0.29 11.29 17.01
C ASP A 80 0.57 10.38 17.90
N THR A 81 0.16 10.18 19.16
CA THR A 81 0.97 9.47 20.16
C THR A 81 1.03 7.97 19.94
N PHE A 82 -0.02 7.38 19.35
CA PHE A 82 -0.09 5.94 19.09
C PHE A 82 0.02 5.64 17.61
N CYS A 83 -0.88 6.15 16.77
CA CYS A 83 -0.92 5.76 15.36
C CYS A 83 0.32 6.23 14.58
N ARG A 84 0.65 7.53 14.61
CA ARG A 84 1.82 8.04 13.89
C ARG A 84 3.13 7.49 14.42
N GLU A 85 3.28 7.38 15.74
CA GLU A 85 4.51 6.82 16.30
C GLU A 85 4.68 5.34 15.98
N ALA A 86 3.61 4.53 16.07
CA ALA A 86 3.68 3.14 15.65
C ALA A 86 4.02 3.02 14.16
N TYR A 87 3.46 3.89 13.31
CA TYR A 87 3.80 3.92 11.89
C TYR A 87 5.29 4.25 11.69
N ARG A 88 5.82 5.29 12.34
CA ARG A 88 7.23 5.69 12.23
C ARG A 88 8.20 4.59 12.63
N VAL A 89 7.88 3.84 13.69
CA VAL A 89 8.74 2.75 14.18
C VAL A 89 8.68 1.53 13.26
N LEU A 90 7.55 1.28 12.61
CA LEU A 90 7.29 0.05 11.87
C LEU A 90 7.31 0.22 10.34
N ASP A 91 7.45 1.44 9.82
CA ASP A 91 7.32 1.74 8.39
C ASP A 91 8.28 0.93 7.52
N GLY A 92 9.53 0.74 7.97
CA GLY A 92 10.53 -0.05 7.26
C GLY A 92 10.18 -1.53 7.16
N PHE A 93 9.53 -2.08 8.19
CA PHE A 93 9.18 -3.50 8.25
C PHE A 93 7.80 -3.83 7.67
N LEU A 94 6.82 -2.93 7.78
CA LEU A 94 5.44 -3.18 7.36
C LEU A 94 5.10 -2.53 6.03
N VAL A 95 5.42 -1.25 5.87
CA VAL A 95 4.94 -0.44 4.74
C VAL A 95 5.87 -0.58 3.55
N HIS A 96 7.18 -0.49 3.77
CA HIS A 96 8.18 -0.55 2.70
C HIS A 96 8.60 -1.98 2.34
N ARG A 97 8.10 -2.98 3.07
CA ARG A 97 8.43 -4.39 2.83
C ARG A 97 7.89 -4.84 1.48
N GLN A 98 8.82 -5.28 0.62
CA GLN A 98 8.51 -5.88 -0.67
C GLN A 98 9.24 -7.22 -0.76
N THR A 99 8.52 -8.24 -1.22
CA THR A 99 9.10 -9.56 -1.49
C THR A 99 8.77 -9.95 -2.92
N GLU A 100 9.78 -10.38 -3.66
CA GLU A 100 9.65 -10.75 -5.06
C GLU A 100 8.88 -12.08 -5.20
N PRO A 101 7.93 -12.18 -6.14
CA PRO A 101 7.22 -13.44 -6.37
C PRO A 101 8.13 -14.51 -6.94
N THR A 102 7.91 -15.75 -6.49
CA THR A 102 8.37 -16.94 -7.19
C THR A 102 7.29 -17.37 -8.19
N VAL A 103 7.68 -17.56 -9.45
CA VAL A 103 6.78 -17.96 -10.54
C VAL A 103 7.13 -19.38 -10.98
N THR A 104 6.14 -20.26 -10.96
CA THR A 104 6.29 -21.66 -11.40
C THR A 104 5.21 -22.00 -12.42
N VAL A 105 5.64 -22.54 -13.57
CA VAL A 105 4.74 -22.96 -14.64
C VAL A 105 4.79 -24.48 -14.76
N TYR A 106 3.64 -25.13 -14.66
CA TYR A 106 3.54 -26.58 -14.75
C TYR A 106 2.23 -27.02 -15.42
N PRO A 107 2.19 -28.20 -16.05
CA PRO A 107 0.96 -28.72 -16.64
C PRO A 107 -0.06 -29.07 -15.56
N SER A 108 -1.32 -28.69 -15.78
CA SER A 108 -2.42 -29.03 -14.90
C SER A 108 -2.69 -30.52 -14.92
N LYS A 109 -2.67 -31.16 -13.74
CA LYS A 109 -3.09 -32.56 -13.60
C LYS A 109 -4.61 -32.61 -13.50
N THR A 110 -5.32 -32.39 -14.61
CA THR A 110 -6.78 -32.57 -14.61
C THR A 110 -7.13 -34.06 -14.65
N GLN A 111 -7.99 -34.46 -13.73
CA GLN A 111 -8.59 -35.78 -13.62
C GLN A 111 -9.32 -36.14 -14.92
N ARG A 112 -8.66 -36.94 -15.78
CA ARG A 112 -9.14 -37.76 -16.92
C ARG A 112 -10.27 -37.27 -17.86
N LEU A 113 -10.79 -36.04 -17.78
CA LEU A 113 -12.05 -35.72 -18.47
C LEU A 113 -12.20 -34.35 -19.15
N GLN A 114 -11.16 -33.53 -19.34
CA GLN A 114 -11.25 -32.38 -20.26
C GLN A 114 -10.01 -32.23 -21.14
N HIS A 115 -10.26 -32.24 -22.46
CA HIS A 115 -9.30 -32.31 -23.56
C HIS A 115 -8.54 -31.00 -23.82
N HIS A 116 -8.17 -30.27 -22.77
CA HIS A 116 -7.44 -29.02 -22.86
C HIS A 116 -6.13 -29.12 -22.07
N ASN A 117 -5.00 -28.99 -22.76
CA ASN A 117 -3.66 -28.90 -22.17
C ASN A 117 -3.53 -27.57 -21.42
N LEU A 118 -4.06 -27.51 -20.20
CA LEU A 118 -3.98 -26.32 -19.37
C LEU A 118 -2.61 -26.25 -18.69
N LEU A 119 -1.92 -25.11 -18.81
CA LEU A 119 -0.74 -24.78 -18.01
C LEU A 119 -1.18 -23.93 -16.81
N VAL A 120 -0.71 -24.28 -15.62
CA VAL A 120 -0.93 -23.50 -14.40
C VAL A 120 0.31 -22.64 -14.16
N CYS A 121 0.09 -21.34 -13.99
CA CYS A 121 1.10 -20.40 -13.50
C CYS A 121 0.82 -20.13 -12.01
N SER A 122 1.66 -20.69 -11.14
CA SER A 122 1.58 -20.49 -9.70
C SER A 122 2.57 -19.40 -9.30
N VAL A 123 2.03 -18.27 -8.83
CA VAL A 123 2.77 -17.11 -8.33
C VAL A 123 2.63 -17.08 -6.81
N ASN A 124 3.73 -17.23 -6.08
CA ASN A 124 3.74 -17.30 -4.62
C ASN A 124 4.90 -16.50 -4.00
N GLY A 125 4.87 -16.28 -2.68
CA GLY A 125 5.98 -15.65 -1.95
C GLY A 125 6.13 -14.12 -2.13
N PHE A 126 5.11 -13.43 -2.65
CA PHE A 126 5.14 -11.97 -2.79
C PHE A 126 4.33 -11.24 -1.70
N TYR A 127 4.70 -9.98 -1.48
CA TYR A 127 4.06 -9.04 -0.56
C TYR A 127 4.44 -7.62 -1.00
N PRO A 128 3.52 -6.64 -0.99
CA PRO A 128 2.10 -6.74 -0.59
C PRO A 128 1.25 -7.54 -1.60
N GLY A 129 0.05 -7.94 -1.18
CA GLY A 129 -0.87 -8.74 -2.01
C GLY A 129 -1.47 -7.98 -3.22
N HIS A 130 -1.28 -6.65 -3.27
CA HIS A 130 -1.64 -5.83 -4.43
C HIS A 130 -0.38 -5.51 -5.23
N ILE A 131 -0.44 -5.71 -6.54
CA ILE A 131 0.65 -5.37 -7.47
C ILE A 131 0.30 -4.00 -8.07
N GLU A 132 0.93 -2.92 -7.60
CA GLU A 132 1.04 -1.71 -8.41
C GLU A 132 2.06 -1.98 -9.50
N SER A 133 1.62 -2.06 -10.76
CA SER A 133 2.52 -2.19 -11.90
C SER A 133 3.36 -0.92 -12.05
N LYS A 134 4.58 -0.91 -11.51
CA LYS A 134 5.56 0.13 -11.85
C LYS A 134 6.08 -0.14 -13.25
N VAL A 135 5.48 0.51 -14.25
CA VAL A 135 6.03 0.56 -15.61
C VAL A 135 7.26 1.46 -15.57
N LEU A 136 8.45 0.87 -15.66
CA LEU A 136 9.68 1.61 -15.87
C LEU A 136 9.71 2.10 -17.32
N SER A 137 9.13 3.27 -17.60
CA SER A 137 9.16 3.85 -18.94
C SER A 137 10.60 4.16 -19.34
N GLY A 138 11.09 3.53 -20.42
CA GLY A 138 12.43 3.73 -21.00
C GLY A 138 12.73 5.13 -21.57
N ALA A 139 12.01 6.17 -21.12
CA ALA A 139 12.19 7.56 -21.53
C ALA A 139 13.62 8.07 -21.24
N SER A 140 14.25 7.60 -20.16
CA SER A 140 15.64 7.95 -19.82
C SER A 140 16.66 7.47 -20.86
N GLY A 141 16.41 6.34 -21.53
CA GLY A 141 17.27 5.85 -22.62
C GLY A 141 17.11 6.63 -23.92
N PHE A 142 15.89 7.10 -24.20
CA PHE A 142 15.58 7.82 -25.44
C PHE A 142 16.23 9.21 -25.49
N VAL A 143 16.28 9.92 -24.37
CA VAL A 143 16.90 11.25 -24.27
C VAL A 143 18.43 11.18 -24.47
N LEU A 144 19.08 10.20 -23.87
CA LEU A 144 20.52 9.96 -24.07
C LEU A 144 20.82 9.62 -25.54
N GLY A 145 20.01 8.77 -26.16
CA GLY A 145 20.16 8.43 -27.59
C GLY A 145 20.06 9.64 -28.53
N LEU A 146 19.11 10.54 -28.29
CA LEU A 146 18.95 11.76 -29.10
C LEU A 146 20.13 12.73 -28.95
N LEU A 147 20.71 12.85 -27.75
CA LEU A 147 21.89 13.69 -27.52
C LEU A 147 23.12 13.17 -28.28
N PHE A 148 23.36 11.85 -28.27
CA PHE A 148 24.48 11.26 -29.01
C PHE A 148 24.31 11.38 -30.53
N LEU A 149 23.08 11.17 -31.05
CA LEU A 149 22.78 11.35 -32.47
C LEU A 149 22.91 12.82 -32.90
N GLY A 150 22.41 13.75 -32.09
CA GLY A 150 22.52 15.19 -32.35
C GLY A 150 23.97 15.67 -32.36
N ALA A 151 24.77 15.27 -31.37
CA ALA A 151 26.19 15.60 -31.30
C ALA A 151 26.97 14.98 -32.46
N GLY A 152 26.72 13.70 -32.78
CA GLY A 152 27.32 13.01 -33.91
C GLY A 152 26.98 13.67 -35.26
N LEU A 153 25.73 14.08 -35.45
CA LEU A 153 25.28 14.77 -36.65
C LEU A 153 25.92 16.17 -36.77
N LEU A 154 26.04 16.90 -35.66
CA LEU A 154 26.74 18.18 -35.62
C LEU A 154 28.22 18.04 -35.99
N ILE A 155 28.91 17.04 -35.43
CA ILE A 155 30.31 16.75 -35.74
C ILE A 155 30.45 16.37 -37.23
N TYR A 156 29.54 15.54 -37.76
CA TYR A 156 29.52 15.17 -39.16
C TYR A 156 29.36 16.38 -40.09
N PHE A 157 28.40 17.26 -39.82
CA PHE A 157 28.22 18.48 -40.62
C PHE A 157 29.38 19.46 -40.48
N ARG A 158 30.02 19.56 -39.30
CA ARG A 158 31.24 20.35 -39.10
C ARG A 158 32.42 19.77 -39.90
N ALA A 159 32.53 18.44 -39.98
CA ALA A 159 33.55 17.76 -40.77
C ALA A 159 33.36 17.97 -42.28
N GLN A 160 32.11 17.96 -42.77
CA GLN A 160 31.82 18.27 -44.18
C GLN A 160 32.11 19.73 -44.55
N LYS A 161 31.83 20.68 -43.64
CA LYS A 161 32.21 22.10 -43.85
C LYS A 161 33.73 22.31 -43.90
N GLY A 162 34.53 21.42 -43.32
CA GLY A 162 36.00 21.46 -43.40
C GLY A 162 36.58 20.97 -44.74
N HIS A 163 35.82 20.22 -45.56
CA HIS A 163 36.31 19.66 -46.84
C HIS A 163 35.95 20.48 -48.08
N SER A 164 35.14 21.55 -47.95
CA SER A 164 34.74 22.39 -49.10
C SER A 164 35.61 23.65 -49.27
N GLY A 165 36.77 23.72 -48.61
CA GLY A 165 37.59 24.94 -48.49
C GLY A 165 39.00 24.89 -49.06
N LEU A 166 39.35 23.94 -49.94
CA LEU A 166 40.68 23.91 -50.56
C LEU A 166 40.59 23.78 -52.09
N GLN A 167 40.66 24.91 -52.79
CA GLN A 167 40.95 24.96 -54.23
C GLN A 167 42.33 25.59 -54.42
N PRO A 168 43.36 24.87 -54.90
CA PRO A 168 44.60 25.48 -55.34
C PRO A 168 44.43 25.96 -56.79
N THR A 169 44.56 27.28 -56.99
CA THR A 169 44.75 27.90 -58.31
C THR A 169 46.05 27.41 -58.93
N GLY A 170 45.97 26.67 -60.03
CA GLY A 170 47.12 26.39 -60.89
C GLY A 170 47.51 27.61 -61.70
N ASN A 171 48.79 27.73 -62.06
CA ASN A 171 49.29 28.61 -63.11
C ASN A 171 50.44 27.94 -63.87
N THR A 172 50.43 28.21 -65.17
CA THR A 172 51.24 27.72 -66.29
C THR A 172 52.62 28.37 -66.37
N LEU A 173 53.69 27.57 -66.49
CA LEU A 173 54.81 27.65 -67.46
C LEU A 173 55.87 26.59 -67.14
#